data_AF-A0A3C1YBX5-F1
#
_entry.id   AF-A0A3C1YBX5-F1
#
_cell.length_a   1.000
_cell.length_b   1.000
_cell.length_c   1.000
_cell.angle_alpha   90.00
_cell.angle_beta   90.00
_cell.angle_gamma   90.00
#
_symmetry.space_group_name_H-M   'P 1'
#
loop_
_entity.id
_entity.type
_entity.pdbx_description
1 polymer ?
#
loop_
_entity_poly.entity_id
_entity_poly.type
_entity_poly.pdbx_seq_one_letter_code
_entity_poly.pdbx_strand_id
1 'polypeptide(L)' 'MIQQESRLKVADNSGAKEVLCIKVLGGSKRRYA' A
#
# COMPACT_ATOMS: atom_id res chain seq x y z
N MET A 1 -3.13 -3.62 -8.67
CA MET A 1 -2.01 -2.72 -9.02
C MET A 1 -2.01 -1.60 -8.01
N ILE A 2 -1.05 -1.60 -7.08
CA ILE A 2 -0.95 -0.62 -5.99
C ILE A 2 0.28 0.25 -6.24
N GLN A 3 0.12 1.57 -6.14
CA GLN A 3 1.21 2.54 -6.29
C GLN A 3 1.35 3.41 -5.03
N GLN A 4 2.39 4.24 -4.97
CA GLN A 4 2.50 5.26 -3.93
C GLN A 4 1.24 6.12 -3.87
N GLU A 5 0.87 6.52 -2.66
CA GLU A 5 -0.33 7.30 -2.34
C GLU A 5 -1.67 6.61 -2.61
N SER A 6 -1.66 5.30 -2.92
CA SER A 6 -2.90 4.52 -3.00
C SER A 6 -3.49 4.31 -1.61
N ARG A 7 -4.78 4.64 -1.43
CA ARG A 7 -5.57 4.32 -0.24
C ARG A 7 -6.10 2.88 -0.35
N LEU A 8 -5.94 2.08 0.71
CA LEU A 8 -6.36 0.69 0.75
C LEU A 8 -7.24 0.44 1.98
N LYS A 9 -8.28 -0.39 1.83
CA LYS A 9 -9.04 -0.91 2.95
C LYS A 9 -8.27 -2.04 3.61
N VAL A 10 -8.28 -2.06 4.94
CA VAL A 10 -7.63 -3.13 5.71
C VAL A 10 -8.59 -4.32 5.81
N ALA A 11 -8.07 -5.52 5.57
CA ALA A 11 -8.85 -6.75 5.50
C ALA A 11 -8.60 -7.71 6.67
N ASP A 12 -7.78 -7.30 7.65
CA ASP A 12 -7.51 -8.06 8.86
C ASP A 12 -8.21 -7.46 10.09
N ASN A 13 -7.96 -8.02 11.26
CA ASN A 13 -8.53 -7.62 12.54
C ASN A 13 -7.63 -6.66 13.33
N SER A 14 -6.68 -5.96 12.69
CA SER A 14 -5.75 -5.04 13.35
C SER A 14 -6.41 -3.74 13.85
N GLY A 15 -7.67 -3.49 13.51
CA GLY A 15 -8.45 -2.32 13.94
C GLY A 15 -8.28 -1.07 13.06
N ALA A 16 -7.34 -1.10 12.11
CA ALA A 16 -7.25 -0.07 11.08
C ALA A 16 -8.40 -0.22 10.06
N LYS A 17 -8.95 0.90 9.57
CA LYS A 17 -10.01 0.90 8.55
C LYS A 17 -9.46 1.10 7.15
N GLU A 18 -8.57 2.09 7.01
CA GLU A 18 -7.88 2.41 5.77
C GLU A 18 -6.42 2.75 6.04
N VAL A 19 -5.56 2.49 5.06
CA VAL A 19 -4.13 2.79 5.09
C VAL A 19 -3.69 3.44 3.78
N LEU A 20 -2.57 4.17 3.82
CA LEU A 20 -1.93 4.79 2.65
C LEU A 20 -0.64 4.04 2.29
N CYS A 21 -0.47 3.68 1.02
CA CYS A 21 0.79 3.12 0.53
C CYS A 21 1.85 4.22 0.40
N ILE A 22 2.88 4.22 1.25
CA ILE A 22 3.95 5.24 1.21
C ILE A 22 5.09 4.87 0.24
N LYS A 23 5.28 3.58 -0.03
CA LYS A 23 6.37 3.06 -0.88
C LYS A 23 6.06 1.65 -1.36
N VAL A 24 6.37 1.37 -2.63
CA VAL A 24 6.40 0.01 -3.18
C VAL A 24 7.80 -0.56 -2.99
N LEU A 25 7.93 -1.65 -2.25
CA LEU A 25 9.22 -2.31 -1.98
C LEU A 25 9.62 -3.27 -3.12
N GLY A 26 10.92 -3.57 -3.22
CA GLY A 26 11.44 -4.56 -4.17
C GLY A 26 12.30 -4.02 -5.31
N GLY A 27 13.09 -2.97 -5.07
CA GLY A 27 14.13 -2.48 -5.99
C GLY A 27 13.97 -1.02 -6.42
N SER A 28 14.97 -0.53 -7.16
CA SER A 28 14.97 0.82 -7.71
C SER A 28 13.94 0.98 -8.83
N LYS A 29 13.17 2.08 -8.81
CA LYS A 29 12.16 2.44 -9.83
C LYS A 29 10.95 1.50 -9.95
N ARG A 30 10.68 0.64 -8.97
CA ARG A 30 9.45 -0.18 -8.97
C ARG A 30 8.23 0.72 -8.80
N ARG A 31 7.31 0.67 -9.77
CA ARG A 31 6.11 1.54 -9.82
C ARG A 31 4.88 0.91 -9.18
N TYR A 32 4.78 -0.42 -9.25
CA TYR A 32 3.56 -1.14 -8.86
C TYR A 32 3.88 -2.36 -7.98
N ALA A 33 3.02 -2.58 -7.00
CA ALA A 33 2.83 -3.85 -6.30
C ALA A 33 1.64 -4.61 -6.89
#